data_AF-A0AAV6LHZ0-F1
#
_entry.id   AF-A0AAV6LHZ0-F1
#
_cell.length_a   1.000
_cell.length_b   1.000
_cell.length_c   1.000
_cell.angle_alpha   90.00
_cell.angle_beta   90.00
_cell.angle_gamma   90.00
#
_symmetry.space_group_name_H-M   'P 1'
#
loop_
_entity.id
_entity.type
_entity.pdbx_description
1 polymer ?
#
loop_
_entity_poly.entity_id
_entity_poly.type
_entity_poly.pdbx_seq_one_letter_code
_entity_poly.pdbx_strand_id
1 'polypeptide(L)'
;MGGAGTWSDGKLVTRIGRNSNSVLSVMKTLVTFGAPENILFDGKPHLGTDRLVPLLRNFRQHLQRLGVDIRFGTRVDDLLVENGNVVGVEVSDSRSNLKFNSQKLGCDAAVLAVGHSARDIYQMLLSHDTILVPKEFAVGLRIEHPQELINGIQYAELAAEVRSGRGRIPVADYKVGKYISGDDADEHCDSGPVKRSCYSFCMCPGGQVVLTTTNTSELCINGMSFSRRASKWANAALVVTVSSKDFESLNFHGPVAGVEFQREFERRAATMGGGNFQVPVQTVTDFLENKLSGASIPPSSYRLGVKAASLHELFPSYITEALQSSILTFDNEVFF
;
A
#
# COMPACT_ATOMS: atom_id res chain seq x y z
N MET A 1 2.41 15.16 -9.75
CA MET A 1 0.94 15.09 -9.51
C MET A 1 0.56 13.63 -9.65
N GLY A 2 -0.42 13.16 -8.85
CA GLY A 2 -0.93 11.77 -8.94
C GLY A 2 -0.75 10.93 -7.66
N GLY A 3 0.17 11.34 -6.77
CA GLY A 3 0.40 10.65 -5.50
C GLY A 3 0.68 9.16 -5.65
N ALA A 4 0.41 8.41 -4.57
CA ALA A 4 0.59 6.95 -4.52
C ALA A 4 -0.28 6.18 -5.53
N GLY A 5 -1.37 6.77 -6.02
CA GLY A 5 -2.25 6.14 -6.99
C GLY A 5 -1.63 5.95 -8.38
N THR A 6 -0.62 6.76 -8.75
CA THR A 6 -0.04 6.81 -10.11
C THR A 6 0.51 5.47 -10.59
N TRP A 7 1.28 4.79 -9.73
CA TRP A 7 1.97 3.53 -10.04
C TRP A 7 1.24 2.35 -9.40
N SER A 8 -0.01 2.15 -9.81
CA SER A 8 -0.88 1.11 -9.27
C SER A 8 -1.67 0.40 -10.38
N ASP A 9 -2.37 -0.69 -10.04
CA ASP A 9 -3.42 -1.27 -10.90
C ASP A 9 -4.59 -0.28 -11.10
N GLY A 10 -4.70 0.76 -10.28
CA GLY A 10 -5.73 1.79 -10.40
C GLY A 10 -7.13 1.26 -10.19
N LYS A 11 -7.30 0.33 -9.23
CA LYS A 11 -8.63 -0.18 -8.85
C LYS A 11 -9.46 0.95 -8.24
N LEU A 12 -10.66 1.14 -8.77
CA LEU A 12 -11.59 2.16 -8.35
C LEU A 12 -12.62 1.48 -7.44
N VAL A 13 -12.31 1.43 -6.14
CA VAL A 13 -13.14 0.78 -5.13
C VAL A 13 -13.69 1.80 -4.14
N THR A 14 -14.94 1.62 -3.73
CA THR A 14 -15.52 2.32 -2.59
C THR A 14 -16.01 1.30 -1.57
N ARG A 15 -15.79 1.59 -0.28
CA ARG A 15 -16.23 0.73 0.84
C ARG A 15 -17.47 1.27 1.54
N ILE A 16 -18.07 2.35 1.02
CA ILE A 16 -19.28 2.97 1.60
C ILE A 16 -20.57 2.20 1.27
N GLY A 17 -20.47 1.13 0.46
CA GLY A 17 -21.60 0.27 0.08
C GLY A 17 -22.67 0.95 -0.78
N ARG A 18 -22.42 2.18 -1.25
CA ARG A 18 -23.37 2.98 -2.05
C ARG A 18 -22.64 3.71 -3.17
N ASN A 19 -23.20 3.66 -4.38
CA ASN A 19 -22.77 4.48 -5.50
C ASN A 19 -23.43 5.87 -5.38
N SER A 20 -22.97 6.67 -4.44
CA SER A 20 -23.51 8.02 -4.22
C SER A 20 -23.22 8.94 -5.42
N ASN A 21 -23.96 10.05 -5.52
CA ASN A 21 -23.72 11.07 -6.53
C ASN A 21 -22.27 11.59 -6.52
N SER A 22 -21.64 11.67 -5.35
CA SER A 22 -20.23 12.07 -5.22
C SER A 22 -19.27 11.04 -5.83
N VAL A 23 -19.51 9.75 -5.60
CA VAL A 23 -18.72 8.67 -6.24
C VAL A 23 -18.90 8.73 -7.75
N LEU A 24 -20.14 8.83 -8.23
CA LEU A 24 -20.41 8.93 -9.66
C LEU A 24 -19.79 10.18 -10.29
N SER A 25 -19.75 11.30 -9.57
CA SER A 25 -19.09 12.53 -10.00
C SER A 25 -17.59 12.33 -10.20
N VAL A 26 -16.92 11.67 -9.25
CA VAL A 26 -15.49 11.31 -9.39
C VAL A 26 -15.28 10.42 -10.63
N MET A 27 -16.10 9.38 -10.80
CA MET A 27 -15.98 8.45 -11.92
C MET A 27 -16.21 9.15 -13.27
N LYS A 28 -17.23 10.01 -13.38
CA LYS A 28 -17.48 10.83 -14.57
C LYS A 28 -16.32 11.79 -14.86
N THR A 29 -15.76 12.40 -13.81
CA THR A 29 -14.59 13.29 -13.94
C THR A 29 -13.40 12.52 -14.50
N LEU A 30 -13.12 11.30 -14.03
CA LEU A 30 -12.06 10.47 -14.59
C LEU A 30 -12.29 10.19 -16.09
N VAL A 31 -13.53 9.88 -16.49
CA VAL A 31 -13.89 9.68 -17.90
C VAL A 31 -13.64 10.94 -18.73
N THR A 32 -14.09 12.10 -18.25
CA THR A 32 -13.85 13.41 -18.90
C THR A 32 -12.37 13.66 -19.21
N PHE A 33 -11.46 13.16 -18.35
CA PHE A 33 -10.01 13.33 -18.53
C PHE A 33 -9.30 12.13 -19.18
N GLY A 34 -10.04 11.17 -19.73
CA GLY A 34 -9.49 10.11 -20.59
C GLY A 34 -9.50 8.70 -19.99
N ALA A 35 -10.22 8.46 -18.88
CA ALA A 35 -10.55 7.10 -18.48
C ALA A 35 -11.60 6.50 -19.44
N PRO A 36 -11.60 5.17 -19.65
CA PRO A 36 -12.59 4.52 -20.50
C PRO A 36 -13.99 4.58 -19.86
N GLU A 37 -15.03 4.75 -20.68
CA GLU A 37 -16.42 4.90 -20.20
C GLU A 37 -16.91 3.69 -19.40
N ASN A 38 -16.36 2.50 -19.66
CA ASN A 38 -16.75 1.28 -18.98
C ASN A 38 -16.52 1.31 -17.46
N ILE A 39 -15.67 2.21 -16.94
CA ILE A 39 -15.52 2.35 -15.49
C ILE A 39 -16.82 2.77 -14.80
N LEU A 40 -17.79 3.34 -15.54
CA LEU A 40 -19.07 3.80 -14.99
C LEU A 40 -20.04 2.65 -14.68
N PHE A 41 -19.85 1.48 -15.30
CA PHE A 41 -20.77 0.35 -15.18
C PHE A 41 -20.09 -0.98 -14.84
N ASP A 42 -18.77 -1.08 -14.95
CA ASP A 42 -18.05 -2.30 -14.55
C ASP A 42 -18.10 -2.52 -13.04
N GLY A 43 -18.35 -3.75 -12.60
CA GLY A 43 -18.45 -4.09 -11.17
C GLY A 43 -17.13 -4.05 -10.40
N LYS A 44 -15.98 -4.17 -11.09
CA LYS A 44 -14.63 -4.06 -10.52
C LYS A 44 -13.74 -3.17 -11.41
N PRO A 45 -14.03 -1.87 -11.51
CA PRO A 45 -13.33 -1.01 -12.44
C PRO A 45 -11.89 -0.77 -11.99
N HIS A 46 -10.98 -0.82 -12.95
CA HIS A 46 -9.57 -0.47 -12.80
C HIS A 46 -9.05 0.31 -14.02
N LEU A 47 -7.96 1.05 -13.87
CA LEU A 47 -7.39 1.85 -14.96
C LEU A 47 -6.09 1.26 -15.49
N GLY A 48 -5.22 0.79 -14.59
CA GLY A 48 -3.83 0.47 -14.89
C GLY A 48 -2.94 1.71 -14.94
N THR A 49 -1.68 1.50 -14.57
CA THR A 49 -0.64 2.56 -14.53
C THR A 49 -0.51 3.32 -15.85
N ASP A 50 -0.54 2.61 -16.98
CA ASP A 50 -0.41 3.14 -18.33
C ASP A 50 -1.51 4.13 -18.73
N ARG A 51 -2.71 4.01 -18.12
CA ARG A 51 -3.82 4.96 -18.34
C ARG A 51 -3.85 6.10 -17.32
N LEU A 52 -3.39 5.84 -16.10
CA LEU A 52 -3.36 6.86 -15.04
C LEU A 52 -2.43 8.03 -15.39
N VAL A 53 -1.26 7.75 -15.94
CA VAL A 53 -0.27 8.79 -16.31
C VAL A 53 -0.83 9.82 -17.31
N PRO A 54 -1.38 9.45 -18.47
CA PRO A 54 -1.96 10.43 -19.40
C PRO A 54 -3.20 11.12 -18.81
N LEU A 55 -4.05 10.41 -18.06
CA LEU A 55 -5.21 11.00 -17.40
C LEU A 55 -4.80 12.12 -16.43
N LEU A 56 -3.79 11.89 -15.58
CA LEU A 56 -3.29 12.89 -14.65
C LEU A 56 -2.67 14.10 -15.37
N ARG A 57 -2.05 13.89 -16.53
CA ARG A 57 -1.55 14.98 -17.38
C ARG A 57 -2.69 15.87 -17.89
N ASN A 58 -3.80 15.26 -18.31
CA ASN A 58 -4.99 15.98 -18.77
C ASN A 58 -5.63 16.80 -17.65
N PHE A 59 -5.78 16.21 -16.45
CA PHE A 59 -6.22 16.93 -15.25
C PHE A 59 -5.35 18.16 -14.97
N ARG A 60 -4.02 17.98 -14.96
CA ARG A 60 -3.07 19.07 -14.73
C ARG A 60 -3.26 20.20 -15.73
N GLN A 61 -3.31 19.89 -17.03
CA GLN A 61 -3.47 20.88 -18.08
C GLN A 61 -4.80 21.63 -17.98
N HIS A 62 -5.87 20.93 -17.58
CA HIS A 62 -7.16 21.57 -17.33
C HIS A 62 -7.11 22.54 -16.16
N LEU A 63 -6.57 22.12 -15.01
CA LEU A 63 -6.41 22.99 -13.83
C LEU A 63 -5.55 24.23 -14.15
N GLN A 64 -4.45 24.05 -14.87
CA GLN A 64 -3.58 25.17 -15.30
C GLN A 64 -4.33 26.15 -16.21
N ARG A 65 -5.17 25.68 -17.13
CA ARG A 65 -6.02 26.55 -17.97
C ARG A 65 -7.07 27.33 -17.17
N LEU A 66 -7.51 26.79 -16.03
CA LEU A 66 -8.39 27.48 -15.09
C LEU A 66 -7.64 28.47 -14.18
N GLY A 67 -6.32 28.63 -14.35
CA GLY A 67 -5.51 29.55 -13.56
C GLY A 67 -4.96 28.94 -12.26
N VAL A 68 -5.06 27.62 -12.06
CA VAL A 68 -4.46 26.96 -10.89
C VAL A 68 -2.94 26.90 -11.05
N ASP A 69 -2.21 27.49 -10.10
CA ASP A 69 -0.76 27.36 -9.99
C ASP A 69 -0.39 25.99 -9.39
N ILE A 70 0.44 25.22 -10.10
CA ILE A 70 0.89 23.88 -9.70
C ILE A 70 2.41 23.85 -9.67
N ARG A 71 2.99 23.85 -8.47
CA ARG A 71 4.44 23.88 -8.25
C ARG A 71 5.00 22.50 -7.90
N PHE A 72 5.70 21.88 -8.86
CA PHE A 72 6.46 20.65 -8.60
C PHE A 72 7.85 20.96 -8.03
N GLY A 73 8.40 20.01 -7.27
CA GLY A 73 9.68 20.25 -6.59
C GLY A 73 9.56 21.24 -5.44
N THR A 74 8.34 21.48 -4.94
CA THR A 74 8.07 22.40 -3.84
C THR A 74 7.48 21.59 -2.68
N ARG A 75 8.20 21.51 -1.56
CA ARG A 75 7.77 20.82 -0.35
C ARG A 75 7.32 21.85 0.68
N VAL A 76 6.20 21.62 1.35
CA VAL A 76 5.82 22.38 2.54
C VAL A 76 6.65 21.88 3.70
N ASP A 77 7.42 22.78 4.32
CA ASP A 77 8.24 22.47 5.49
C ASP A 77 7.55 22.87 6.78
N ASP A 78 6.77 23.96 6.76
CA ASP A 78 6.11 24.48 7.96
C ASP A 78 4.80 25.22 7.67
N LEU A 79 3.97 25.40 8.71
CA LEU A 79 2.78 26.26 8.68
C LEU A 79 3.11 27.65 9.23
N LEU A 80 2.55 28.68 8.60
CA LEU A 80 2.57 30.04 9.14
C LEU A 80 1.29 30.23 9.97
N VAL A 81 1.44 30.40 11.28
CA VAL A 81 0.31 30.49 12.22
C VAL A 81 0.34 31.83 12.94
N GLU A 82 -0.78 32.55 12.90
CA GLU A 82 -0.98 33.81 13.60
C GLU A 82 -2.29 33.75 14.40
N ASN A 83 -2.23 34.05 15.70
CA ASN A 83 -3.40 34.01 16.60
C ASN A 83 -4.20 32.70 16.52
N GLY A 84 -3.49 31.56 16.37
CA GLY A 84 -4.11 30.23 16.24
C GLY A 84 -4.71 29.92 14.87
N ASN A 85 -4.55 30.79 13.87
CA ASN A 85 -5.04 30.57 12.51
C ASN A 85 -3.88 30.34 11.53
N VAL A 86 -4.04 29.39 10.62
CA VAL A 86 -3.10 29.20 9.51
C VAL A 86 -3.29 30.33 8.50
N VAL A 87 -2.25 31.14 8.30
CA VAL A 87 -2.23 32.28 7.36
C VAL A 87 -1.33 32.03 6.15
N GLY A 88 -0.67 30.86 6.10
CA GLY A 88 0.25 30.52 5.02
C GLY A 88 1.07 29.26 5.29
N VAL A 89 2.03 29.02 4.41
CA VAL A 89 2.98 27.90 4.48
C VAL A 89 4.41 28.37 4.20
N GLU A 90 5.36 27.75 4.87
CA GLU A 90 6.77 27.80 4.47
C GLU A 90 7.08 26.63 3.54
N VAL A 91 7.71 26.93 2.41
CA VAL A 91 8.04 25.93 1.38
C VAL A 91 9.51 25.98 0.99
N SER A 92 10.07 24.86 0.56
CA SER A 92 11.42 24.78 -0.01
C SER A 92 11.45 24.00 -1.32
N ASP A 93 12.54 24.17 -2.07
CA ASP A 93 12.81 23.33 -3.24
C ASP A 93 13.23 21.92 -2.80
N SER A 94 12.39 20.92 -3.07
CA SER A 94 12.62 19.53 -2.68
C SER A 94 13.79 18.87 -3.43
N ARG A 95 14.35 19.52 -4.45
CA ARG A 95 15.54 19.07 -5.20
C ARG A 95 16.83 19.63 -4.59
N SER A 96 16.73 20.61 -3.71
CA SER A 96 17.87 21.22 -3.03
C SER A 96 18.01 20.65 -1.62
N ASN A 97 19.20 20.14 -1.29
CA ASN A 97 19.54 19.76 0.08
C ASN A 97 19.92 20.96 0.96
N LEU A 98 19.94 22.18 0.38
CA LEU A 98 20.29 23.41 1.08
C LEU A 98 19.01 24.14 1.50
N LYS A 99 18.80 24.26 2.82
CA LYS A 99 17.66 24.98 3.45
C LYS A 99 17.62 26.49 3.17
N PHE A 100 18.62 27.05 2.48
CA PHE A 100 18.70 28.49 2.19
C PHE A 100 17.64 29.02 1.20
N ASN A 101 16.84 28.13 0.60
CA ASN A 101 15.79 28.50 -0.36
C ASN A 101 14.37 28.32 0.22
N SER A 102 14.15 28.61 1.51
CA SER A 102 12.80 28.62 2.05
C SER A 102 12.04 29.89 1.66
N GLN A 103 10.79 29.75 1.26
CA GLN A 103 9.89 30.82 0.85
C GLN A 103 8.61 30.75 1.69
N LYS A 104 8.13 31.91 2.15
CA LYS A 104 6.83 32.04 2.81
C LYS A 104 5.76 32.39 1.78
N LEU A 105 4.66 31.64 1.79
CA LEU A 105 3.51 31.85 0.92
C LEU A 105 2.27 32.06 1.79
N GLY A 106 1.65 33.24 1.71
CA GLY A 106 0.38 33.52 2.38
C GLY A 106 -0.78 32.81 1.69
N CYS A 107 -1.78 32.36 2.47
CA CYS A 107 -3.01 31.79 1.95
C CYS A 107 -4.18 31.97 2.94
N ASP A 108 -5.39 32.10 2.42
CA ASP A 108 -6.61 32.16 3.24
C ASP A 108 -7.02 30.78 3.81
N ALA A 109 -6.60 29.70 3.14
CA ALA A 109 -6.88 28.33 3.55
C ALA A 109 -5.80 27.36 3.07
N ALA A 110 -5.45 26.40 3.93
CA ALA A 110 -4.53 25.31 3.62
C ALA A 110 -5.25 23.95 3.67
N VAL A 111 -5.11 23.14 2.61
CA VAL A 111 -5.69 21.79 2.54
C VAL A 111 -4.56 20.76 2.56
N LEU A 112 -4.44 20.00 3.66
CA LEU A 112 -3.43 18.95 3.81
C LEU A 112 -3.91 17.62 3.18
N ALA A 113 -3.65 17.45 1.88
CA ALA A 113 -3.89 16.21 1.12
C ALA A 113 -2.60 15.43 0.85
N VAL A 114 -1.76 15.28 1.89
CA VAL A 114 -0.34 14.87 1.78
C VAL A 114 -0.12 13.36 1.65
N GLY A 115 -1.16 12.55 1.88
CA GLY A 115 -1.05 11.09 1.93
C GLY A 115 -0.38 10.59 3.22
N HIS A 116 -0.46 9.27 3.46
CA HIS A 116 -0.04 8.71 4.75
C HIS A 116 1.48 8.54 4.91
N SER A 117 2.25 8.72 3.85
CA SER A 117 3.72 8.59 3.87
C SER A 117 4.43 9.91 4.22
N ALA A 118 3.69 11.02 4.36
CA ALA A 118 4.23 12.32 4.73
C ALA A 118 4.53 12.40 6.24
N ARG A 119 5.46 11.55 6.69
CA ARG A 119 5.82 11.39 8.11
C ARG A 119 6.40 12.67 8.73
N ASP A 120 7.10 13.45 7.92
CA ASP A 120 7.61 14.78 8.26
C ASP A 120 6.49 15.79 8.56
N ILE A 121 5.40 15.75 7.80
CA ILE A 121 4.21 16.59 8.08
C ILE A 121 3.60 16.24 9.44
N TYR A 122 3.58 14.97 9.86
CA TYR A 122 3.10 14.63 11.20
C TYR A 122 3.96 15.25 12.30
N GLN A 123 5.29 15.25 12.11
CA GLN A 123 6.20 15.88 13.06
C GLN A 123 6.00 17.40 13.12
N MET A 124 5.80 18.04 11.97
CA MET A 124 5.50 19.47 11.88
C MET A 124 4.15 19.82 12.52
N LEU A 125 3.11 19.00 12.33
CA LEU A 125 1.82 19.19 13.00
C LEU A 125 1.94 19.09 14.53
N LEU A 126 2.75 18.17 15.04
CA LEU A 126 3.02 18.07 16.48
C LEU A 126 3.74 19.30 17.03
N SER A 127 4.65 19.93 16.27
CA SER A 127 5.29 21.18 16.71
C SER A 127 4.35 22.39 16.72
N HIS A 128 3.18 22.28 16.07
CA HIS A 128 2.09 23.26 16.13
C HIS A 128 0.98 22.84 17.11
N ASP A 129 1.29 21.97 18.07
CA ASP A 129 0.34 21.45 19.09
C ASP A 129 -0.96 20.87 18.48
N THR A 130 -0.89 20.40 17.23
CA THR A 130 -2.04 19.77 16.58
C THR A 130 -2.28 18.39 17.17
N ILE A 131 -3.53 18.13 17.54
CA ILE A 131 -3.94 16.82 18.07
C ILE A 131 -3.87 15.79 16.95
N LEU A 132 -2.92 14.86 17.07
CA LEU A 132 -2.83 13.66 16.25
C LEU A 132 -3.28 12.45 17.06
N VAL A 133 -4.16 11.64 16.49
CA VAL A 133 -4.69 10.43 17.13
C VAL A 133 -4.11 9.20 16.43
N PRO A 134 -3.45 8.27 17.16
CA PRO A 134 -3.00 7.01 16.60
C PRO A 134 -4.15 6.25 15.96
N LYS A 135 -3.90 5.70 14.77
CA LYS A 135 -4.88 4.93 14.02
C LYS A 135 -4.34 3.55 13.70
N GLU A 136 -5.15 2.53 13.98
CA GLU A 136 -4.86 1.16 13.59
C GLU A 136 -4.72 1.01 12.07
N PHE A 137 -3.81 0.13 11.68
CA PHE A 137 -3.49 -0.16 10.27
C PHE A 137 -3.14 -1.64 10.11
N ALA A 138 -2.72 -2.06 8.91
CA ALA A 138 -2.33 -3.43 8.66
C ALA A 138 -0.93 -3.50 8.05
N VAL A 139 -0.19 -4.53 8.44
CA VAL A 139 1.17 -4.84 7.96
C VAL A 139 1.24 -6.28 7.50
N GLY A 140 2.23 -6.62 6.69
CA GLY A 140 2.46 -7.99 6.30
C GLY A 140 3.38 -8.10 5.10
N LEU A 141 3.16 -9.13 4.28
CA LEU A 141 4.05 -9.55 3.21
C LEU A 141 3.33 -9.53 1.86
N ARG A 142 4.06 -9.31 0.76
CA ARG A 142 3.54 -9.57 -0.59
C ARG A 142 3.77 -11.04 -0.93
N ILE A 143 2.71 -11.74 -1.32
CA ILE A 143 2.78 -13.09 -1.86
C ILE A 143 2.65 -13.03 -3.38
N GLU A 144 3.37 -13.92 -4.10
CA GLU A 144 3.30 -14.05 -5.55
C GLU A 144 2.99 -15.50 -5.96
N HIS A 145 2.16 -15.66 -6.98
CA HIS A 145 1.84 -16.95 -7.60
C HIS A 145 1.86 -16.80 -9.13
N PRO A 146 2.08 -17.88 -9.89
CA PRO A 146 1.77 -17.87 -11.32
C PRO A 146 0.31 -17.45 -11.54
N GLN A 147 0.05 -16.48 -12.41
CA GLN A 147 -1.31 -16.02 -12.71
C GLN A 147 -2.17 -17.14 -13.31
N GLU A 148 -1.55 -18.06 -14.05
CA GLU A 148 -2.22 -19.23 -14.61
C GLU A 148 -2.80 -20.16 -13.53
N LEU A 149 -2.09 -20.32 -12.40
CA LEU A 149 -2.60 -21.07 -11.25
C LEU A 149 -3.89 -20.44 -10.72
N ILE A 150 -3.86 -19.13 -10.47
CA ILE A 150 -5.04 -18.38 -9.99
C ILE A 150 -6.20 -18.43 -11.00
N ASN A 151 -5.90 -18.36 -12.30
CA ASN A 151 -6.92 -18.53 -13.35
C ASN A 151 -7.57 -19.93 -13.27
N GLY A 152 -6.75 -20.97 -13.12
CA GLY A 152 -7.22 -22.36 -12.97
C GLY A 152 -8.13 -22.55 -11.76
N ILE A 153 -7.72 -22.02 -10.60
CA ILE A 153 -8.51 -22.07 -9.37
C ILE A 153 -9.87 -21.37 -9.53
N GLN A 154 -9.88 -20.15 -10.08
CA GLN A 154 -11.09 -19.32 -10.13
C GLN A 154 -12.08 -19.73 -11.22
N TYR A 155 -11.59 -20.30 -12.33
CA TYR A 155 -12.40 -20.51 -13.53
C TYR A 155 -12.44 -21.96 -14.02
N ALA A 156 -11.67 -22.88 -13.44
CA ALA A 156 -11.60 -24.28 -13.85
C ALA A 156 -11.40 -24.43 -15.37
N GLU A 157 -12.29 -25.12 -16.07
CA GLU A 157 -12.23 -25.34 -17.52
C GLU A 157 -12.21 -24.03 -18.33
N LEU A 158 -12.81 -22.96 -17.81
CA LEU A 158 -12.84 -21.65 -18.47
C LEU A 158 -11.51 -20.89 -18.33
N ALA A 159 -10.53 -21.40 -17.58
CA ALA A 159 -9.22 -20.77 -17.44
C ALA A 159 -8.50 -20.61 -18.79
N ALA A 160 -8.71 -21.55 -19.72
CA ALA A 160 -8.17 -21.48 -21.08
C ALA A 160 -8.75 -20.33 -21.92
N GLU A 161 -9.92 -19.79 -21.54
CA GLU A 161 -10.53 -18.63 -22.18
C GLU A 161 -10.01 -17.28 -21.65
N VAL A 162 -9.21 -17.29 -20.58
CA VAL A 162 -8.65 -16.06 -19.99
C VAL A 162 -7.69 -15.42 -21.00
N ARG A 163 -8.10 -14.25 -21.48
CA ARG A 163 -7.26 -13.36 -22.30
C ARG A 163 -6.76 -12.21 -21.43
N SER A 164 -5.63 -11.61 -21.81
CA SER A 164 -5.10 -10.45 -21.10
C SER A 164 -6.16 -9.34 -20.99
N GLY A 165 -6.36 -8.80 -19.79
CA GLY A 165 -7.25 -7.68 -19.52
C GLY A 165 -8.67 -8.12 -19.17
N ARG A 166 -9.66 -7.50 -19.81
CA ARG A 166 -11.09 -7.75 -19.60
C ARG A 166 -11.72 -8.44 -20.81
N GLY A 167 -11.20 -9.62 -21.15
CA GLY A 167 -11.88 -10.52 -22.08
C GLY A 167 -13.20 -11.03 -21.51
N ARG A 168 -13.90 -11.90 -22.24
CA ARG A 168 -15.13 -12.56 -21.77
C ARG A 168 -14.93 -13.19 -20.39
N ILE A 169 -13.81 -13.87 -20.21
CA ILE A 169 -13.28 -14.29 -18.91
C ILE A 169 -12.09 -13.38 -18.59
N PRO A 170 -12.18 -12.51 -17.57
CA PRO A 170 -11.11 -11.58 -17.23
C PRO A 170 -9.94 -12.30 -16.54
N VAL A 171 -8.79 -11.62 -16.42
CA VAL A 171 -7.68 -12.13 -15.62
C VAL A 171 -8.10 -12.24 -14.15
N ALA A 172 -7.96 -13.44 -13.58
CA ALA A 172 -8.55 -13.81 -12.29
C ALA A 172 -8.00 -12.96 -11.13
N ASP A 173 -8.90 -12.49 -10.26
CA ASP A 173 -8.57 -11.89 -8.98
C ASP A 173 -9.00 -12.76 -7.81
N TYR A 174 -8.52 -12.47 -6.61
CA TYR A 174 -9.02 -13.09 -5.38
C TYR A 174 -9.11 -12.05 -4.26
N LYS A 175 -9.97 -12.35 -3.29
CA LYS A 175 -10.07 -11.63 -2.03
C LYS A 175 -10.38 -12.61 -0.92
N VAL A 176 -9.46 -12.73 0.02
CA VAL A 176 -9.57 -13.58 1.20
C VAL A 176 -9.48 -12.75 2.47
N GLY A 177 -10.15 -13.18 3.53
CA GLY A 177 -10.14 -12.49 4.82
C GLY A 177 -10.76 -13.30 5.94
N LYS A 178 -10.07 -13.38 7.07
CA LYS A 178 -10.46 -14.14 8.27
C LYS A 178 -10.06 -13.40 9.53
N TYR A 179 -10.74 -13.75 10.62
CA TYR A 179 -10.26 -13.43 11.96
C TYR A 179 -9.52 -14.65 12.49
N ILE A 180 -8.27 -14.45 12.88
CA ILE A 180 -7.46 -15.46 13.56
C ILE A 180 -7.52 -15.16 15.05
N SER A 181 -7.99 -16.13 15.84
CA SER A 181 -7.82 -16.13 17.29
C SER A 181 -6.43 -16.66 17.59
N GLY A 182 -5.62 -15.90 18.33
CA GLY A 182 -4.45 -16.49 18.99
C GLY A 182 -4.92 -17.32 20.18
N ASP A 183 -4.42 -18.55 20.30
CA ASP A 183 -4.65 -19.40 21.47
C ASP A 183 -3.72 -19.02 22.65
N ASP A 184 -2.69 -18.19 22.41
CA ASP A 184 -1.77 -17.73 23.44
C ASP A 184 -2.11 -16.31 23.90
N ALA A 185 -3.17 -16.19 24.70
CA ALA A 185 -3.22 -15.14 25.71
C ALA A 185 -2.64 -15.74 26.98
N ASP A 186 -1.46 -15.25 27.40
CA ASP A 186 -0.90 -15.47 28.73
C ASP A 186 -2.03 -15.53 29.77
N GLU A 187 -2.09 -16.60 30.58
CA GLU A 187 -3.03 -16.76 31.71
C GLU A 187 -2.90 -15.65 32.78
N HIS A 188 -2.08 -14.64 32.54
CA HIS A 188 -1.83 -13.48 33.40
C HIS A 188 -2.29 -12.15 32.79
N CYS A 189 -2.98 -12.14 31.64
CA CYS A 189 -3.62 -10.93 31.12
C CYS A 189 -5.15 -11.06 31.13
N ASP A 190 -5.83 -10.13 31.81
CA ASP A 190 -7.29 -10.05 31.96
C ASP A 190 -8.02 -9.65 30.65
N SER A 191 -7.35 -9.85 29.51
CA SER A 191 -7.83 -9.52 28.18
C SER A 191 -7.91 -10.80 27.37
N GLY A 192 -9.15 -11.27 27.12
CA GLY A 192 -9.42 -12.48 26.35
C GLY A 192 -8.79 -12.52 24.96
N PRO A 193 -8.99 -13.62 24.20
CA PRO A 193 -8.20 -13.94 23.01
C PRO A 193 -8.18 -12.79 22.00
N VAL A 194 -6.98 -12.36 21.61
CA VAL A 194 -6.79 -11.29 20.64
C VAL A 194 -7.21 -11.80 19.26
N LYS A 195 -8.39 -11.38 18.81
CA LYS A 195 -8.86 -11.66 17.44
C LYS A 195 -8.21 -10.69 16.46
N ARG A 196 -7.26 -11.17 15.66
CA ARG A 196 -6.61 -10.38 14.61
C ARG A 196 -7.30 -10.59 13.27
N SER A 197 -7.54 -9.51 12.54
CA SER A 197 -8.04 -9.63 11.16
C SER A 197 -6.86 -9.81 10.21
N CYS A 198 -6.84 -10.93 9.49
CA CYS A 198 -5.89 -11.21 8.42
C CYS A 198 -6.63 -11.24 7.07
N TYR A 199 -6.10 -10.57 6.05
CA TYR A 199 -6.77 -10.48 4.76
C TYR A 199 -5.81 -10.16 3.62
N SER A 200 -6.23 -10.52 2.40
CA SER A 200 -5.56 -10.04 1.19
C SER A 200 -5.92 -8.58 0.90
N PHE A 201 -4.92 -7.77 0.57
CA PHE A 201 -5.04 -6.37 0.24
C PHE A 201 -4.31 -6.06 -1.07
N CYS A 202 -4.88 -5.14 -1.85
CA CYS A 202 -4.29 -4.66 -3.10
C CYS A 202 -3.81 -5.82 -4.01
N MET A 203 -4.63 -6.87 -4.14
CA MET A 203 -4.38 -8.02 -5.02
C MET A 203 -4.30 -7.54 -6.47
N CYS A 204 -3.20 -7.73 -7.16
CA CYS A 204 -2.87 -7.25 -8.50
C CYS A 204 -2.77 -8.43 -9.48
N PRO A 205 -3.83 -8.71 -10.26
CA PRO A 205 -3.79 -9.75 -11.28
C PRO A 205 -2.83 -9.35 -12.40
N GLY A 206 -2.06 -10.32 -12.89
CA GLY A 206 -1.09 -10.14 -13.96
C GLY A 206 -0.25 -8.89 -13.75
N GLY A 207 0.22 -8.71 -12.51
CA GLY A 207 0.90 -7.53 -12.02
C GLY A 207 2.37 -7.76 -11.67
N GLN A 208 2.91 -6.81 -10.92
CA GLN A 208 4.26 -6.88 -10.38
C GLN A 208 4.34 -6.22 -9.00
N VAL A 209 5.25 -6.72 -8.17
CA VAL A 209 5.69 -6.09 -6.92
C VAL A 209 6.59 -4.91 -7.25
N VAL A 210 6.41 -3.80 -6.55
CA VAL A 210 7.13 -2.54 -6.78
C VAL A 210 7.67 -1.95 -5.49
N LEU A 211 8.83 -1.30 -5.59
CA LEU A 211 9.41 -0.53 -4.51
C LEU A 211 8.57 0.73 -4.28
N THR A 212 8.24 1.02 -3.02
CA THR A 212 7.50 2.23 -2.62
C THR A 212 8.18 3.02 -1.51
N THR A 213 9.41 2.65 -1.15
CA THR A 213 10.19 3.41 -0.15
C THR A 213 10.54 4.81 -0.65
N THR A 214 10.57 5.76 0.26
CA THR A 214 11.05 7.14 0.05
C THR A 214 12.40 7.39 0.73
N ASN A 215 12.97 6.37 1.39
CA ASN A 215 14.20 6.45 2.16
C ASN A 215 15.11 5.25 1.79
N THR A 216 16.40 5.51 1.57
CA THR A 216 17.39 4.49 1.18
C THR A 216 17.65 3.43 2.24
N SER A 217 17.40 3.76 3.51
CA SER A 217 17.61 2.85 4.66
C SER A 217 16.36 2.07 5.05
N GLU A 218 15.24 2.31 4.37
CA GLU A 218 13.94 1.70 4.63
C GLU A 218 13.49 0.92 3.39
N LEU A 219 12.81 -0.20 3.59
CA LEU A 219 12.26 -1.01 2.51
C LEU A 219 10.76 -1.18 2.72
N CYS A 220 10.00 -0.68 1.75
CA CYS A 220 8.55 -0.86 1.66
C CYS A 220 8.19 -1.21 0.21
N ILE A 221 7.29 -2.18 0.04
CA ILE A 221 6.86 -2.67 -1.26
C ILE A 221 5.34 -2.62 -1.39
N ASN A 222 4.87 -2.51 -2.62
CA ASN A 222 3.45 -2.59 -2.97
C ASN A 222 3.28 -3.38 -4.28
N GLY A 223 2.10 -3.34 -4.87
CA GLY A 223 1.78 -4.04 -6.12
C GLY A 223 1.14 -3.09 -7.13
N MET A 224 1.42 -3.34 -8.41
CA MET A 224 0.78 -2.65 -9.52
C MET A 224 0.43 -3.64 -10.64
N SER A 225 -0.49 -3.24 -11.51
CA SER A 225 -0.71 -3.90 -12.79
C SER A 225 -0.89 -2.85 -13.88
N PHE A 226 -0.53 -3.22 -15.11
CA PHE A 226 -0.93 -2.46 -16.29
C PHE A 226 -2.39 -2.77 -16.64
N SER A 227 -3.02 -1.93 -17.46
CA SER A 227 -4.42 -2.07 -17.85
C SER A 227 -4.77 -3.44 -18.46
N ARG A 228 -3.80 -4.09 -19.11
CA ARG A 228 -3.92 -5.43 -19.71
C ARG A 228 -3.68 -6.59 -18.73
N ARG A 229 -3.17 -6.35 -17.51
CA ARG A 229 -2.92 -7.40 -16.50
C ARG A 229 -2.24 -8.65 -17.11
N ALA A 230 -1.15 -8.42 -17.85
CA ALA A 230 -0.53 -9.43 -18.71
C ALA A 230 0.80 -10.00 -18.16
N SER A 231 1.19 -9.64 -16.93
CA SER A 231 2.33 -10.27 -16.27
C SER A 231 2.03 -11.75 -15.97
N LYS A 232 3.08 -12.55 -15.85
CA LYS A 232 3.00 -13.96 -15.43
C LYS A 232 2.59 -14.12 -13.97
N TRP A 233 2.60 -13.04 -13.20
CA TRP A 233 2.45 -13.08 -11.73
C TRP A 233 1.12 -12.49 -11.28
N ALA A 234 0.42 -13.22 -10.43
CA ALA A 234 -0.58 -12.66 -9.50
C ALA A 234 0.15 -12.31 -8.20
N ASN A 235 -0.14 -11.15 -7.61
CA ASN A 235 0.40 -10.83 -6.28
C ASN A 235 -0.60 -10.10 -5.40
N ALA A 236 -0.56 -10.32 -4.09
CA ALA A 236 -1.37 -9.60 -3.12
C ALA A 236 -0.56 -9.33 -1.85
N ALA A 237 -0.90 -8.28 -1.12
CA ALA A 237 -0.41 -8.15 0.24
C ALA A 237 -1.26 -9.04 1.14
N LEU A 238 -0.67 -9.98 1.85
CA LEU A 238 -1.30 -10.68 2.97
C LEU A 238 -0.96 -9.89 4.22
N VAL A 239 -1.97 -9.31 4.86
CA VAL A 239 -1.78 -8.35 5.94
C VAL A 239 -2.58 -8.74 7.17
N VAL A 240 -2.07 -8.35 8.33
CA VAL A 240 -2.71 -8.46 9.64
C VAL A 240 -2.86 -7.08 10.26
N THR A 241 -4.02 -6.83 10.88
CA THR A 241 -4.27 -5.57 11.60
C THR A 241 -3.39 -5.48 12.86
N VAL A 242 -2.76 -4.32 13.03
CA VAL A 242 -1.99 -3.92 14.22
C VAL A 242 -2.61 -2.68 14.85
N SER A 243 -2.56 -2.64 16.17
CA SER A 243 -3.21 -1.67 17.04
C SER A 243 -2.20 -0.98 17.96
N SER A 244 -2.66 0.00 18.75
CA SER A 244 -1.82 0.66 19.75
C SER A 244 -1.17 -0.32 20.74
N LYS A 245 -1.83 -1.44 21.06
CA LYS A 245 -1.25 -2.49 21.92
C LYS A 245 0.01 -3.13 21.33
N ASP A 246 0.05 -3.27 20.00
CA ASP A 246 1.21 -3.81 19.28
C ASP A 246 2.37 -2.81 19.23
N PHE A 247 2.07 -1.52 19.29
CA PHE A 247 3.09 -0.48 19.32
C PHE A 247 3.68 -0.37 20.73
N GLU A 248 2.82 -0.40 21.75
CA GLU A 248 3.19 -0.35 23.17
C GLU A 248 4.03 -1.56 23.59
N SER A 249 3.74 -2.76 23.09
CA SER A 249 4.55 -3.97 23.39
C SER A 249 5.99 -3.88 22.89
N LEU A 250 6.25 -3.00 21.92
CA LEU A 250 7.58 -2.68 21.40
C LEU A 250 8.13 -1.35 21.96
N ASN A 251 7.51 -0.80 23.00
CA ASN A 251 7.84 0.48 23.63
C ASN A 251 7.73 1.70 22.70
N PHE A 252 6.87 1.62 21.67
CA PHE A 252 6.51 2.78 20.85
C PHE A 252 5.29 3.48 21.45
N HIS A 253 5.45 4.76 21.79
CA HIS A 253 4.42 5.54 22.47
C HIS A 253 4.12 6.86 21.76
N GLY A 254 2.99 7.46 22.13
CA GLY A 254 2.58 8.77 21.64
C GLY A 254 1.86 8.77 20.29
N PRO A 255 1.54 9.96 19.77
CA PRO A 255 0.68 10.14 18.60
C PRO A 255 1.21 9.52 17.30
N VAL A 256 2.53 9.32 17.23
CA VAL A 256 3.24 8.77 16.06
C VAL A 256 3.78 7.36 16.30
N ALA A 257 3.35 6.66 17.36
CA ALA A 257 3.81 5.30 17.67
C ALA A 257 3.70 4.33 16.48
N GLY A 258 2.59 4.41 15.72
CA GLY A 258 2.41 3.60 14.51
C GLY A 258 3.39 3.92 13.38
N VAL A 259 3.92 5.15 13.32
CA VAL A 259 4.97 5.53 12.35
C VAL A 259 6.32 4.94 12.74
N GLU A 260 6.64 4.93 14.04
CA GLU A 260 7.87 4.28 14.54
C GLU A 260 7.82 2.77 14.34
N PHE A 261 6.66 2.15 14.57
CA PHE A 261 6.42 0.75 14.23
C PHE A 261 6.69 0.48 12.75
N GLN A 262 6.20 1.33 11.82
CA GLN A 262 6.49 1.17 10.39
C GLN A 262 8.00 1.28 10.10
N ARG A 263 8.67 2.29 10.66
CA ARG A 263 10.11 2.53 10.44
C ARG A 263 10.96 1.35 10.91
N GLU A 264 10.63 0.77 12.05
CA GLU A 264 11.34 -0.40 12.59
C GLU A 264 11.33 -1.56 11.58
N PHE A 265 10.14 -1.98 11.13
CA PHE A 265 10.04 -3.12 10.21
C PHE A 265 10.51 -2.79 8.80
N GLU A 266 10.39 -1.55 8.33
CA GLU A 266 10.95 -1.14 7.05
C GLU A 266 12.49 -1.17 7.06
N ARG A 267 13.14 -0.74 8.14
CA ARG A 267 14.62 -0.82 8.30
C ARG A 267 15.09 -2.26 8.47
N ARG A 268 14.35 -3.05 9.25
CA ARG A 268 14.63 -4.47 9.44
C ARG A 268 14.55 -5.23 8.12
N ALA A 269 13.50 -5.00 7.32
CA ALA A 269 13.36 -5.58 5.99
C ALA A 269 14.50 -5.15 5.05
N ALA A 270 14.91 -3.87 5.07
CA ALA A 270 16.06 -3.40 4.29
C ALA A 270 17.36 -4.11 4.66
N THR A 271 17.59 -4.31 5.96
CA THR A 271 18.76 -5.03 6.50
C THR A 271 18.75 -6.50 6.09
N MET A 272 17.61 -7.18 6.23
CA MET A 272 17.44 -8.58 5.80
C MET A 272 17.68 -8.74 4.29
N GLY A 273 17.19 -7.78 3.50
CA GLY A 273 17.44 -7.70 2.06
C GLY A 273 18.90 -7.45 1.68
N GLY A 274 19.76 -7.03 2.62
CA GLY A 274 21.17 -6.73 2.36
C GLY A 274 21.42 -5.36 1.74
N GLY A 275 20.46 -4.44 1.82
CA GLY A 275 20.55 -3.10 1.22
C GLY A 275 20.29 -3.07 -0.29
N ASN A 276 20.60 -1.93 -0.93
CA ASN A 276 20.42 -1.70 -2.37
C ASN A 276 18.99 -1.97 -2.89
N PHE A 277 17.98 -1.82 -2.03
CA PHE A 277 16.58 -2.12 -2.33
C PHE A 277 16.29 -3.56 -2.76
N GLN A 278 17.18 -4.51 -2.45
CA GLN A 278 16.86 -5.92 -2.59
C GLN A 278 15.81 -6.31 -1.55
N VAL A 279 14.81 -7.08 -1.99
CA VAL A 279 13.71 -7.50 -1.11
C VAL A 279 14.03 -8.84 -0.46
N PRO A 280 13.94 -8.96 0.89
CA PRO A 280 14.03 -10.25 1.54
C PRO A 280 12.84 -11.13 1.14
N VAL A 281 13.10 -12.36 0.77
CA VAL A 281 12.08 -13.32 0.32
C VAL A 281 12.26 -14.67 0.99
N GLN A 282 11.15 -15.38 1.14
CA GLN A 282 11.09 -16.74 1.65
C GLN A 282 10.00 -17.49 0.87
N THR A 283 10.20 -18.79 0.62
CA THR A 283 9.12 -19.60 0.04
C THR A 283 8.00 -19.79 1.06
N VAL A 284 6.77 -20.01 0.59
CA VAL A 284 5.62 -20.21 1.50
C VAL A 284 5.85 -21.40 2.42
N THR A 285 6.35 -22.52 1.89
CA THR A 285 6.67 -23.73 2.66
C THR A 285 7.68 -23.43 3.77
N ASP A 286 8.77 -22.74 3.45
CA ASP A 286 9.79 -22.35 4.42
C ASP A 286 9.27 -21.36 5.45
N PHE A 287 8.42 -20.41 5.04
CA PHE A 287 7.79 -19.46 5.93
C PHE A 287 6.85 -20.16 6.92
N LEU A 288 6.06 -21.14 6.48
CA LEU A 288 5.16 -21.92 7.34
C LEU A 288 5.92 -22.84 8.31
N GLU A 289 7.08 -23.35 7.90
CA GLU A 289 7.90 -24.25 8.71
C GLU A 289 8.98 -23.54 9.56
N ASN A 290 8.99 -22.20 9.58
CA ASN A 290 10.00 -21.39 10.31
C ASN A 290 11.45 -21.79 9.99
N LYS A 291 11.75 -22.04 8.71
CA LYS A 291 13.08 -22.45 8.27
C LYS A 291 13.51 -21.70 7.02
N LEU A 292 14.80 -21.50 6.82
CA LEU A 292 15.33 -21.06 5.54
C LEU A 292 16.04 -22.22 4.87
N SER A 293 15.31 -22.97 4.04
CA SER A 293 15.92 -24.05 3.27
C SER A 293 16.83 -23.41 2.22
N GLY A 294 18.04 -23.94 2.02
CA GLY A 294 18.96 -23.50 0.94
C GLY A 294 18.44 -23.79 -0.48
N ALA A 295 17.14 -23.98 -0.64
CA ALA A 295 16.46 -24.20 -1.91
C ALA A 295 16.56 -22.96 -2.80
N SER A 296 16.52 -23.18 -4.11
CA SER A 296 16.50 -22.09 -5.07
C SER A 296 15.24 -21.24 -4.88
N ILE A 297 15.42 -19.93 -4.69
CA ILE A 297 14.32 -18.96 -4.64
C ILE A 297 13.63 -18.92 -6.02
N PRO A 298 12.28 -19.05 -6.08
CA PRO A 298 11.55 -18.90 -7.33
C PRO A 298 11.77 -17.51 -7.96
N PRO A 299 11.65 -17.37 -9.28
CA PRO A 299 11.68 -16.05 -9.90
C PRO A 299 10.57 -15.16 -9.33
N SER A 300 10.83 -13.86 -9.25
CA SER A 300 9.87 -12.85 -8.76
C SER A 300 9.59 -11.82 -9.84
N SER A 301 8.45 -11.15 -9.76
CA SER A 301 8.17 -9.98 -10.61
C SER A 301 8.98 -8.74 -10.20
N TYR A 302 9.54 -8.73 -8.99
CA TYR A 302 10.30 -7.61 -8.45
C TYR A 302 11.64 -7.45 -9.17
N ARG A 303 11.87 -6.26 -9.73
CA ARG A 303 12.95 -6.03 -10.70
C ARG A 303 14.30 -5.63 -10.11
N LEU A 304 14.34 -5.15 -8.86
CA LEU A 304 15.58 -4.66 -8.23
C LEU A 304 16.37 -5.77 -7.52
N GLY A 305 15.89 -7.02 -7.61
CA GLY A 305 16.53 -8.18 -7.01
C GLY A 305 15.91 -8.60 -5.69
N VAL A 306 16.03 -9.89 -5.41
CA VAL A 306 15.53 -10.52 -4.19
C VAL A 306 16.66 -11.26 -3.49
N LYS A 307 16.54 -11.41 -2.18
CA LYS A 307 17.51 -12.13 -1.35
C LYS A 307 16.78 -13.09 -0.41
N ALA A 308 17.21 -14.35 -0.40
CA ALA A 308 16.70 -15.33 0.54
C ALA A 308 16.94 -14.86 1.98
N ALA A 309 15.89 -14.82 2.81
CA ALA A 309 15.97 -14.43 4.21
C ALA A 309 14.83 -15.06 5.03
N SER A 310 15.04 -15.22 6.34
CA SER A 310 14.04 -15.72 7.28
C SER A 310 12.91 -14.71 7.52
N LEU A 311 11.96 -14.57 6.58
CA LEU A 311 10.84 -13.62 6.71
C LEU A 311 9.96 -13.88 7.94
N HIS A 312 9.89 -15.12 8.42
CA HIS A 312 9.23 -15.47 9.68
C HIS A 312 9.84 -14.77 10.90
N GLU A 313 11.07 -14.26 10.80
CA GLU A 313 11.68 -13.45 11.86
C GLU A 313 11.36 -11.96 11.73
N LEU A 314 10.84 -11.47 10.60
CA LEU A 314 10.70 -10.03 10.33
C LEU A 314 9.82 -9.32 11.37
N PHE A 315 8.68 -9.88 11.70
CA PHE A 315 7.75 -9.35 12.69
C PHE A 315 7.85 -10.12 14.02
N PRO A 316 7.27 -9.60 15.12
CA PRO A 316 7.07 -10.38 16.34
C PRO A 316 6.33 -11.69 16.05
N SER A 317 6.61 -12.74 16.81
CA SER A 317 6.09 -14.10 16.59
C SER A 317 4.57 -14.12 16.39
N TYR A 318 3.83 -13.42 17.25
CA TYR A 318 2.37 -13.35 17.17
C TYR A 318 1.82 -12.75 15.85
N ILE A 319 2.58 -11.87 15.18
CA ILE A 319 2.21 -11.33 13.85
C ILE A 319 2.53 -12.38 12.79
N THR A 320 3.71 -12.99 12.88
CA THR A 320 4.15 -14.05 11.96
C THR A 320 3.18 -15.24 12.00
N GLU A 321 2.81 -15.72 13.18
CA GLU A 321 1.86 -16.83 13.39
C GLU A 321 0.48 -16.50 12.83
N ALA A 322 0.00 -15.27 13.01
CA ALA A 322 -1.26 -14.82 12.42
C ALA A 322 -1.20 -14.85 10.88
N LEU A 323 -0.08 -14.42 10.29
CA LEU A 323 0.15 -14.50 8.84
C LEU A 323 0.23 -15.96 8.36
N GLN A 324 0.94 -16.84 9.06
CA GLN A 324 1.04 -18.27 8.75
C GLN A 324 -0.34 -18.96 8.79
N SER A 325 -1.09 -18.74 9.88
CA SER A 325 -2.45 -19.24 10.04
C SER A 325 -3.38 -18.73 8.94
N SER A 326 -3.21 -17.47 8.52
CA SER A 326 -3.98 -16.92 7.41
C SER A 326 -3.68 -17.61 6.09
N ILE A 327 -2.42 -17.94 5.80
CA ILE A 327 -2.02 -18.65 4.57
C ILE A 327 -2.69 -20.03 4.53
N LEU A 328 -2.59 -20.80 5.62
CA LEU A 328 -3.23 -22.13 5.72
C LEU A 328 -4.74 -22.05 5.58
N THR A 329 -5.36 -21.00 6.13
CA THR A 329 -6.80 -20.82 5.99
C THR A 329 -7.18 -20.44 4.57
N PHE A 330 -6.39 -19.61 3.90
CA PHE A 330 -6.66 -19.19 2.52
C PHE A 330 -6.37 -20.30 1.51
N ASP A 331 -5.47 -21.22 1.81
CA ASP A 331 -5.27 -22.45 1.03
C ASP A 331 -6.58 -23.27 0.96
N ASN A 332 -7.38 -23.31 2.02
CA ASN A 332 -8.69 -23.98 1.97
C ASN A 332 -9.74 -23.23 1.12
N GLU A 333 -9.56 -21.93 0.83
CA GLU A 333 -10.50 -21.13 0.03
C GLU A 333 -10.06 -20.94 -1.42
N VAL A 334 -8.74 -20.91 -1.65
CA VAL A 334 -8.11 -20.55 -2.92
C VAL A 334 -7.13 -21.64 -3.40
N PHE A 335 -6.92 -22.75 -2.66
CA PHE A 335 -6.06 -23.89 -3.01
C PHE A 335 -4.69 -23.46 -3.58
N PHE A 336 -3.84 -22.91 -2.70
CA PHE A 336 -2.53 -22.35 -3.03
C PHE A 336 -1.44 -23.40 -3.23
#